data_AF-A0A271VUZ0-F1
#
_entry.id   AF-A0A271VUZ0-F1
#
_cell.length_a   1.000
_cell.length_b   1.000
_cell.length_c   1.000
_cell.angle_alpha   90.00
_cell.angle_beta   90.00
_cell.angle_gamma   90.00
#
_symmetry.space_group_name_H-M   'P 1'
#
loop_
_entity.id
_entity.type
_entity.pdbx_description
1 polymer ?
#
loop_
_entity_poly.entity_id
_entity_poly.type
_entity_poly.pdbx_seq_one_letter_code
_entity_poly.pdbx_strand_id
1 'polypeptide(L)' 'MAEAHSYQMAIDLLCCHLGISEQEARTQLGLEAKEQTLQQQIVETQQSLMGLSAEK' A
#
# COMPACT_ATOMS: atom_id res chain seq x y z
N MET A 1 -4.60 -14.87 16.09
CA MET A 1 -5.71 -14.00 15.62
C MET A 1 -6.02 -12.88 16.62
N ALA A 2 -5.01 -12.18 17.14
CA ALA A 2 -5.20 -11.01 18.03
C ALA A 2 -4.67 -9.71 17.40
N GLU A 3 -4.03 -9.79 16.23
CA GLU A 3 -3.33 -8.65 15.62
C GLU A 3 -4.27 -7.69 14.89
N ALA A 4 -5.43 -8.15 14.40
CA ALA A 4 -6.37 -7.32 13.65
C ALA A 4 -7.09 -6.25 14.51
N HIS A 5 -7.20 -6.48 15.82
CA HIS A 5 -7.81 -5.52 16.75
C HIS A 5 -6.77 -4.67 17.50
N SER A 6 -5.47 -4.87 17.20
CA SER A 6 -4.37 -4.26 17.97
C SER A 6 -4.03 -2.84 17.53
N TYR A 7 -4.47 -2.41 16.34
CA TYR A 7 -4.04 -1.14 15.76
C TYR A 7 -5.11 -0.06 15.73
N GLN A 8 -6.35 -0.36 16.12
CA GLN A 8 -7.46 0.60 16.03
C GLN A 8 -7.18 1.88 16.83
N MET A 9 -6.62 1.76 18.04
CA MET A 9 -6.26 2.93 18.86
C MET A 9 -5.16 3.79 18.21
N ALA A 10 -4.19 3.16 17.54
CA ALA A 10 -3.14 3.88 16.83
C ALA A 10 -3.70 4.60 15.59
N ILE A 11 -4.64 3.96 14.88
CA ILE A 11 -5.39 4.55 13.77
C ILE A 11 -6.19 5.76 14.27
N ASP A 12 -6.99 5.61 15.33
CA ASP A 12 -7.81 6.68 15.89
C ASP A 12 -6.96 7.89 16.34
N LEU A 13 -5.81 7.63 16.97
CA LEU A 13 -4.85 8.67 17.34
C LEU A 13 -4.31 9.42 16.11
N LEU A 14 -3.91 8.72 15.06
CA LEU A 14 -3.40 9.32 13.83
C LEU A 14 -4.48 10.12 13.10
N CYS A 15 -5.70 9.58 12.99
CA CYS A 15 -6.83 10.27 12.39
C CYS A 15 -7.16 11.57 13.14
N CYS A 16 -7.21 11.53 14.48
CA CYS A 16 -7.51 12.71 15.28
C CYS A 16 -6.36 13.73 15.31
N HIS A 17 -5.10 13.28 15.29
CA HIS A 17 -3.93 14.15 15.41
C HIS A 17 -3.52 14.80 14.09
N LEU A 18 -3.60 14.05 12.98
CA LEU A 18 -3.14 14.47 11.67
C LEU A 18 -4.28 14.86 10.73
N GLY A 19 -5.54 14.55 11.08
CA GLY A 19 -6.70 14.80 10.23
C GLY A 19 -6.71 13.94 8.96
N ILE A 20 -6.02 12.81 8.97
CA ILE A 20 -5.90 11.88 7.84
C ILE A 20 -6.97 10.80 7.88
N SER A 21 -7.24 10.17 6.74
CA SER A 21 -8.14 9.03 6.67
C SER A 21 -7.55 7.78 7.35
N GLU A 22 -8.44 6.85 7.74
CA GLU A 22 -8.02 5.55 8.28
C GLU A 22 -7.09 4.80 7.32
N GLN A 23 -7.30 4.95 6.02
CA GLN A 23 -6.49 4.30 4.99
C GLN A 23 -5.06 4.84 5.00
N GLU A 24 -4.89 6.16 5.07
CA GLU A 24 -3.58 6.82 5.21
C GLU A 24 -2.90 6.48 6.54
N ALA A 25 -3.67 6.37 7.63
CA ALA A 25 -3.16 5.94 8.92
C ALA A 25 -2.63 4.49 8.85
N ARG A 26 -3.34 3.59 8.15
CA ARG A 26 -2.90 2.21 7.89
C ARG A 26 -1.63 2.18 7.03
N THR A 27 -1.49 3.04 6.03
CA THR A 27 -0.26 3.21 5.24
C THR A 27 0.91 3.59 6.15
N GLN A 28 0.72 4.61 7.01
CA GLN A 28 1.77 5.10 7.91
C GLN A 28 2.16 4.07 8.98
N LEU A 29 1.22 3.24 9.42
CA LEU A 29 1.47 2.14 10.35
C LEU A 29 2.09 0.90 9.66
N GLY A 30 2.28 0.92 8.34
CA GLY A 30 2.80 -0.22 7.57
C GLY A 30 1.84 -1.41 7.51
N LEU A 31 0.54 -1.17 7.72
CA LEU A 31 -0.53 -2.17 7.73
C LEU A 31 -1.15 -2.36 6.34
N GLU A 32 -0.72 -1.57 5.35
CA GLU A 32 -1.21 -1.69 3.99
C GLU A 32 -0.76 -3.03 3.38
N ALA A 33 -1.71 -3.76 2.81
CA ALA A 33 -1.44 -5.05 2.22
C ALA A 33 -0.53 -4.87 0.99
N LYS A 34 0.70 -5.39 1.07
CA LYS A 34 1.71 -5.43 -0.01
C LYS A 34 1.23 -6.08 -1.33
N GLU A 35 0.02 -6.62 -1.39
CA GLU A 35 -0.52 -7.24 -2.60
C GLU A 35 -0.66 -6.25 -3.77
N GLN A 36 -1.04 -5.00 -3.49
CA GLN A 36 -1.14 -3.98 -4.55
C GLN A 36 0.21 -3.61 -5.15
N THR A 37 1.29 -3.72 -4.37
CA THR A 37 2.65 -3.40 -4.82
C THR A 37 3.20 -4.48 -5.76
N LEU A 38 2.91 -5.76 -5.50
CA LEU A 38 3.33 -6.85 -6.38
C LEU A 38 2.65 -6.78 -7.75
N GLN A 39 1.33 -6.53 -7.80
CA GLN A 39 0.64 -6.40 -9.08
C GLN A 39 1.12 -5.19 -9.89
N GLN A 40 1.35 -4.03 -9.23
CA GLN A 40 1.93 -2.87 -9.91
C GLN A 40 3.33 -3.16 -10.45
N GLN A 41 4.20 -3.79 -9.65
CA GLN A 41 5.55 -4.17 -10.09
C GLN A 41 5.55 -5.14 -11.27
N ILE A 42 4.62 -6.10 -11.27
CA ILE A 42 4.45 -7.05 -12.39
C ILE A 42 4.00 -6.30 -13.65
N VAL A 43 3.02 -5.40 -13.55
CA VAL A 43 2.52 -4.61 -14.69
C VAL A 43 3.62 -3.70 -15.26
N GLU A 44 4.36 -3.01 -14.41
CA GLU A 44 5.45 -2.12 -14.81
C GLU A 44 6.58 -2.90 -15.50
N THR A 45 6.95 -4.07 -14.95
CA THR A 45 7.96 -4.96 -15.55
C THR A 45 7.50 -5.48 -16.91
N GLN A 46 6.23 -5.90 -17.05
CA GLN A 46 5.69 -6.38 -18.31
C GLN A 46 5.64 -5.27 -19.37
N GLN A 47 5.27 -4.05 -19.00
CA GLN A 47 5.29 -2.90 -19.91
C GLN A 47 6.70 -2.58 -20.39
N SER A 48 7.68 -2.60 -19.48
CA SER A 48 9.09 -2.36 -19.81
C SER A 48 9.64 -3.41 -20.77
N LEU A 49 9.35 -4.71 -20.54
CA LEU A 49 9.78 -5.80 -21.42
C LEU A 49 9.11 -5.74 -22.81
N MET A 50 7.82 -5.37 -22.90
CA MET A 50 7.14 -5.25 -24.19
C MET A 50 7.60 -4.03 -24.99
N GLY A 51 7.97 -2.91 -24.33
CA GLY A 51 8.50 -1.71 -24.99
C GLY A 51 9.87 -1.93 -25.66
N LEU A 52 10.70 -2.80 -25.11
CA LEU A 52 12.03 -3.12 -25.67
C LEU A 52 11.97 -4.02 -26.92
N SER A 53 10.79 -4.58 -27.25
CA SER A 53 10.61 -5.50 -28.37
C SER A 53 10.28 -4.80 -29.70
N ALA A 54 10.09 -3.48 -29.68
CA ALA A 54 9.56 -2.70 -30.80
C ALA A 54 10.58 -1.77 -31.48
N GLU A 55 11.88 -1.91 -31.20
CA GLU A 55 12.92 -1.16 -31.89
C GLU A 55 13.56 -2.02 -33.00
N LYS A 56 13.05 -1.82 -34.23
CA LYS A 56 13.66 -2.24 -35.50
C LYS A 56 13.74 -1.04 -36.44
#